data_AF-A0A7W1JT58-F1
#
_entry.id   AF-A0A7W1JT58-F1
#
_cell.length_a   1.000
_cell.length_b   1.000
_cell.length_c   1.000
_cell.angle_alpha   90.00
_cell.angle_beta   90.00
_cell.angle_gamma   90.00
#
_symmetry.space_group_name_H-M   'P 1'
#
loop_
_entity.id
_entity.type
_entity.pdbx_description
1 polymer ?
#
loop_
_entity_poly.entity_id
_entity_poly.type
_entity_poly.pdbx_seq_one_letter_code
_entity_poly.pdbx_strand_id
1 'polypeptide(L)'
;MTNVLSAPDVGPEGTIYIERNLFQLYALSPAPSPKWIHQKEMLATGPVPGPIVSPTNELVLLGGQETYGKPGRIEGYDTASGQEQFQIDLPFDPDGTCPVPYARPRFTPSGDRAYIPAVPLCVSPPDPYSWLYAIDVAEVPPPVDTVGIQTAKYFAVTKALKVVATSTDPTATLQVFVTATDELIGTLKNMGGGQYRKTFSWPTNPQNITVKSSSGGSDSKRVTPA
;
A
#
# COMPACT_ATOMS: atom_id res chain seq x y z
N MET A 1 32.49 -15.66 8.29
CA MET A 1 31.42 -15.25 7.35
C MET A 1 31.22 -13.76 7.53
N THR A 2 31.40 -12.95 6.49
CA THR A 2 31.37 -11.49 6.59
C THR A 2 29.95 -10.98 6.49
N ASN A 3 29.52 -10.33 7.57
CA ASN A 3 28.25 -9.64 7.71
C ASN A 3 28.17 -8.43 6.76
N VAL A 4 27.40 -8.38 5.67
CA VAL A 4 27.35 -7.19 4.80
C VAL A 4 26.00 -6.49 4.91
N LEU A 5 26.05 -5.20 5.22
CA LEU A 5 24.90 -4.30 5.13
C LEU A 5 24.89 -3.63 3.75
N SER A 6 23.71 -3.51 3.16
CA SER A 6 23.52 -2.75 1.93
C SER A 6 23.56 -1.24 2.16
N ALA A 7 23.57 -0.48 1.07
CA ALA A 7 23.30 0.95 1.16
C ALA A 7 21.86 1.17 1.66
N PRO A 8 21.66 1.99 2.71
CA PRO A 8 20.33 2.26 3.23
C PRO A 8 19.53 3.19 2.31
N ASP A 9 18.21 3.20 2.51
CA ASP A 9 17.31 4.26 2.03
C ASP A 9 16.52 4.87 3.18
N VAL A 10 16.09 6.12 3.02
CA VAL A 10 15.30 6.83 4.03
C VAL A 10 13.96 7.22 3.43
N GLY A 11 12.87 6.75 4.06
CA GLY A 11 11.50 7.06 3.63
C GLY A 11 11.08 8.49 3.97
N PRO A 12 10.01 9.00 3.34
CA PRO A 12 9.43 10.32 3.63
C PRO A 12 9.15 10.58 5.12
N GLU A 13 8.84 9.54 5.89
CA GLU A 13 8.59 9.61 7.34
C GLU A 13 9.86 9.47 8.20
N GLY A 14 11.05 9.41 7.59
CA GLY A 14 12.32 9.25 8.29
C GLY A 14 12.63 7.82 8.76
N THR A 15 11.82 6.83 8.35
CA THR A 15 12.16 5.42 8.57
C THR A 15 13.34 5.03 7.69
N ILE A 16 14.36 4.39 8.26
CA ILE A 16 15.55 3.95 7.55
C ILE A 16 15.40 2.47 7.19
N TYR A 17 15.54 2.16 5.92
CA TYR A 17 15.50 0.80 5.39
C TYR A 17 16.91 0.32 5.07
N ILE A 18 17.29 -0.85 5.58
CA ILE A 18 18.58 -1.46 5.28
C ILE A 18 18.43 -2.98 5.17
N GLU A 19 19.15 -3.57 4.23
CA GLU A 19 19.19 -5.02 4.06
C GLU A 19 20.52 -5.55 4.58
N ARG A 20 20.46 -6.65 5.31
CA ARG A 20 21.62 -7.41 5.76
C ARG A 20 21.65 -8.72 5.02
N ASN A 21 22.77 -8.98 4.36
CA ASN A 21 22.95 -10.19 3.58
C ASN A 21 22.59 -11.43 4.41
N LEU A 22 21.94 -12.38 3.72
CA LEU A 22 21.51 -13.67 4.18
C LEU A 22 20.24 -13.74 5.04
N PHE A 23 19.72 -12.71 5.74
CA PHE A 23 18.60 -12.96 6.66
C PHE A 23 17.58 -11.84 6.95
N GLN A 24 17.87 -10.56 6.73
CA GLN A 24 17.06 -9.50 7.37
C GLN A 24 16.92 -8.22 6.53
N LEU A 25 15.67 -7.79 6.33
CA LEU A 25 15.32 -6.42 5.96
C LEU A 25 14.87 -5.70 7.23
N TYR A 26 15.48 -4.55 7.52
CA TYR A 26 15.15 -3.74 8.69
C TYR A 26 14.42 -2.48 8.27
N ALA A 27 13.42 -2.10 9.06
CA ALA A 27 12.91 -0.75 9.11
C ALA A 27 13.22 -0.16 10.49
N LEU A 28 14.10 0.83 10.52
CA LEU A 28 14.56 1.47 11.74
C LEU A 28 13.84 2.81 11.89
N SER A 29 13.21 2.99 13.06
CA SER A 29 12.67 4.30 13.44
C SER A 29 13.81 5.20 13.94
N PRO A 30 13.70 6.53 13.82
CA PRO A 30 14.54 7.46 14.57
C PRO A 30 14.40 7.31 16.10
N ALA A 31 13.29 6.71 16.56
CA ALA A 31 13.08 6.31 17.96
C ALA A 31 14.00 5.14 18.35
N PRO A 32 14.27 4.88 19.65
CA PRO A 32 15.28 3.91 20.10
C PRO A 32 14.97 2.43 19.80
N SER A 33 13.95 2.12 19.00
CA SER A 33 13.54 0.76 18.65
C SER A 33 13.21 0.64 17.15
N PRO A 34 13.50 -0.51 16.51
CA PRO A 34 13.12 -0.77 15.12
C PRO A 34 11.60 -0.67 14.95
N LYS A 35 11.15 -0.16 13.79
CA LYS A 35 9.73 -0.15 13.38
C LYS A 35 9.27 -1.59 13.12
N TRP A 36 10.08 -2.34 12.40
CA TRP A 36 9.93 -3.78 12.23
C TRP A 36 11.25 -4.41 11.77
N ILE A 37 11.36 -5.73 11.95
CA ILE A 37 12.43 -6.56 11.39
C ILE A 37 11.73 -7.68 10.64
N HIS A 38 11.93 -7.73 9.31
CA HIS A 38 11.47 -8.86 8.52
C HIS A 38 12.59 -9.89 8.47
N GLN A 39 12.32 -11.08 9.02
CA GLN A 39 13.21 -12.23 8.96
C GLN A 39 12.71 -13.17 7.87
N LYS A 40 13.48 -13.29 6.78
CA LYS A 40 13.26 -14.32 5.75
C LYS A 40 14.48 -15.23 5.76
N GLU A 41 14.25 -16.54 5.66
CA GLU A 41 15.29 -17.54 5.86
C GLU A 41 16.44 -17.44 4.85
N MET A 42 16.22 -16.80 3.69
CA MET A 42 17.29 -16.28 2.82
C MET A 42 16.80 -15.08 2.00
N LEU A 43 17.35 -13.89 2.28
CA LEU A 43 17.40 -12.80 1.31
C LEU A 43 18.76 -12.83 0.60
N ALA A 44 18.70 -12.84 -0.73
CA ALA A 44 19.76 -12.72 -1.71
C ALA A 44 21.15 -13.34 -1.37
N THR A 45 21.52 -14.47 -1.99
CA THR A 45 22.94 -14.77 -2.26
C THR A 45 23.39 -13.99 -3.50
N GLY A 46 24.10 -12.88 -3.30
CA GLY A 46 24.51 -12.03 -4.42
C GLY A 46 24.90 -10.61 -4.00
N PRO A 47 25.04 -9.67 -4.96
CA PRO A 47 25.06 -8.25 -4.62
C PRO A 47 23.81 -7.90 -3.82
N VAL A 48 23.99 -7.12 -2.76
CA VAL A 48 22.88 -6.59 -1.97
C VAL A 48 22.78 -5.11 -2.34
N PRO A 49 22.16 -4.76 -3.48
CA PRO A 49 22.17 -3.38 -3.97
C PRO A 49 21.53 -2.45 -2.93
N GLY A 50 20.53 -2.95 -2.21
CA GLY A 50 19.86 -2.29 -1.11
C GLY A 50 18.44 -1.84 -1.46
N PRO A 51 17.61 -1.66 -0.42
CA PRO A 51 16.21 -1.26 -0.58
C PRO A 51 16.09 0.12 -1.20
N ILE A 52 14.96 0.38 -1.85
CA ILE A 52 14.49 1.73 -2.15
C ILE A 52 13.03 1.82 -1.69
N VAL A 53 12.69 2.86 -0.95
CA VAL A 53 11.31 3.12 -0.53
C VAL A 53 10.61 4.05 -1.51
N SER A 54 9.33 3.80 -1.77
CA SER A 54 8.52 4.60 -2.68
C SER A 54 8.35 6.03 -2.16
N PRO A 55 8.20 7.04 -3.04
CA PRO A 55 7.85 8.40 -2.64
C PRO A 55 6.54 8.52 -1.86
N THR A 56 5.62 7.54 -2.03
CA THR A 56 4.36 7.44 -1.28
C THR A 56 4.53 6.84 0.11
N ASN A 57 5.71 6.31 0.44
CA ASN A 57 6.00 5.61 1.69
C ASN A 57 5.13 4.37 1.93
N GLU A 58 4.70 3.69 0.88
CA GLU A 58 3.84 2.49 0.96
C GLU A 58 4.60 1.20 0.66
N LEU A 59 5.64 1.28 -0.18
CA LEU A 59 6.38 0.13 -0.65
C LEU A 59 7.89 0.30 -0.47
N VAL A 60 8.56 -0.75 -0.01
CA VAL A 60 10.01 -0.94 -0.16
C VAL A 60 10.26 -1.95 -1.27
N LEU A 61 11.01 -1.56 -2.29
CA LEU A 61 11.36 -2.42 -3.41
C LEU A 61 12.83 -2.85 -3.33
N LEU A 62 13.06 -4.13 -3.54
CA LEU A 62 14.37 -4.77 -3.55
C LEU A 62 14.50 -5.66 -4.78
N GLY A 63 15.74 -5.88 -5.20
CA GLY A 63 16.08 -6.93 -6.16
C GLY A 63 17.31 -7.68 -5.69
N GLY A 64 17.36 -8.96 -6.03
CA GLY A 64 18.47 -9.82 -5.65
C GLY A 64 18.35 -11.20 -6.27
N GLN A 65 19.10 -12.16 -5.75
CA GLN A 65 19.15 -13.53 -6.26
C GLN A 65 19.26 -14.48 -5.08
N GLU A 66 18.36 -15.45 -4.93
CA GLU A 66 18.44 -16.38 -3.79
C GLU A 66 19.59 -17.36 -3.91
N THR A 67 19.84 -17.88 -5.11
CA THR A 67 20.85 -18.92 -5.38
C THR A 67 21.75 -18.48 -6.52
N TYR A 68 23.07 -18.43 -6.29
CA TYR A 68 24.05 -18.19 -7.35
C TYR A 68 23.85 -19.14 -8.55
N GLY A 69 23.93 -18.58 -9.76
CA GLY A 69 23.69 -19.35 -10.99
C GLY A 69 22.21 -19.63 -11.28
N LYS A 70 21.28 -19.00 -10.57
CA LYS A 70 19.84 -18.96 -10.89
C LYS A 70 19.37 -17.55 -11.22
N PRO A 71 18.24 -17.35 -11.93
CA PRO A 71 17.69 -16.02 -12.11
C PRO A 71 17.44 -15.31 -10.79
N GLY A 72 17.50 -13.99 -10.84
CA GLY A 72 17.14 -13.15 -9.72
C GLY A 72 15.63 -13.03 -9.53
N ARG A 73 15.24 -12.26 -8.52
CA ARG A 73 13.87 -11.85 -8.26
C ARG A 73 13.79 -10.40 -7.84
N ILE A 74 12.59 -9.86 -7.94
CA ILE A 74 12.23 -8.52 -7.49
C ILE A 74 11.13 -8.68 -6.44
N GLU A 75 11.30 -8.02 -5.30
CA GLU A 75 10.44 -8.18 -4.12
C GLU A 75 9.95 -6.80 -3.64
N GLY A 76 8.67 -6.73 -3.31
CA GLY A 76 8.02 -5.54 -2.75
C GLY A 76 7.49 -5.82 -1.35
N TYR A 77 7.78 -4.93 -0.40
CA TYR A 77 7.36 -5.04 1.00
C TYR A 77 6.56 -3.82 1.45
N ASP A 78 5.48 -4.07 2.16
CA ASP A 78 4.65 -3.06 2.81
C ASP A 78 5.46 -2.30 3.88
N THR A 79 5.52 -0.97 3.80
CA THR A 79 6.31 -0.15 4.74
C THR A 79 5.75 -0.12 6.16
N ALA A 80 4.46 -0.38 6.34
CA ALA A 80 3.77 -0.32 7.63
C ALA A 80 3.98 -1.61 8.44
N SER A 81 3.76 -2.75 7.80
CA SER A 81 3.77 -4.09 8.40
C SER A 81 5.06 -4.87 8.15
N GLY A 82 5.84 -4.50 7.14
CA GLY A 82 7.00 -5.27 6.68
C GLY A 82 6.62 -6.59 6.00
N GLN A 83 5.35 -6.78 5.62
CA GLN A 83 4.90 -7.97 4.90
C GLN A 83 5.25 -7.89 3.41
N GLU A 84 5.59 -9.02 2.81
CA GLU A 84 5.79 -9.11 1.37
C GLU A 84 4.45 -8.91 0.66
N GLN A 85 4.38 -7.92 -0.23
CA GLN A 85 3.20 -7.66 -1.05
C GLN A 85 3.27 -8.43 -2.37
N PHE A 86 4.46 -8.56 -2.95
CA PHE A 86 4.67 -9.35 -4.16
C PHE A 86 6.11 -9.84 -4.31
N GLN A 87 6.26 -10.89 -5.10
CA GLN A 87 7.51 -11.42 -5.61
C GLN A 87 7.39 -11.64 -7.12
N ILE A 88 8.40 -11.22 -7.87
CA ILE A 88 8.54 -11.47 -9.30
C ILE A 88 9.80 -12.29 -9.50
N ASP A 89 9.64 -13.58 -9.80
CA ASP A 89 10.75 -14.45 -10.18
C ASP A 89 11.10 -14.18 -11.65
N LEU A 90 12.36 -13.84 -11.92
CA LEU A 90 12.80 -13.58 -13.28
C LEU A 90 13.08 -14.92 -14.00
N PRO A 91 12.83 -15.02 -15.31
CA PRO A 91 13.03 -16.26 -16.06
C PRO A 91 14.50 -16.44 -16.46
N PHE A 92 14.86 -17.66 -16.90
CA PHE A 92 16.01 -17.83 -17.78
C PHE A 92 15.68 -17.32 -19.18
N ASP A 93 16.66 -16.73 -19.85
CA ASP A 93 16.55 -16.43 -21.26
C ASP A 93 16.85 -17.68 -22.10
N PRO A 94 16.35 -17.75 -23.36
CA PRO A 94 16.54 -18.92 -24.22
C PRO A 94 18.01 -19.28 -24.50
N ASP A 95 18.92 -18.32 -24.37
CA ASP A 95 20.37 -18.49 -24.52
C ASP A 95 21.05 -19.05 -23.25
N GLY A 96 20.28 -19.33 -22.19
CA GLY A 96 20.76 -19.85 -20.92
C GLY A 96 21.33 -18.78 -19.98
N THR A 97 21.31 -17.50 -20.37
CA THR A 97 21.62 -16.41 -19.45
C THR A 97 20.47 -16.22 -18.46
N CYS A 98 20.75 -15.52 -17.36
CA CYS A 98 19.73 -15.19 -16.38
C CYS A 98 19.90 -13.74 -15.91
N PRO A 99 18.82 -12.98 -15.84
CA PRO A 99 18.81 -11.64 -15.27
C PRO A 99 18.94 -11.73 -13.74
N VAL A 100 19.91 -11.01 -13.19
CA VAL A 100 20.01 -10.77 -11.74
C VAL A 100 20.03 -9.28 -11.46
N PRO A 101 19.07 -8.74 -10.67
CA PRO A 101 19.14 -7.35 -10.23
C PRO A 101 20.45 -7.05 -9.50
N TYR A 102 21.22 -6.10 -10.04
CA TYR A 102 22.58 -5.79 -9.55
C TYR A 102 22.72 -4.35 -9.07
N ALA A 103 21.68 -3.52 -9.24
CA ALA A 103 21.68 -2.14 -8.76
C ALA A 103 20.35 -1.80 -8.08
N ARG A 104 20.38 -0.73 -7.28
CA ARG A 104 19.20 -0.26 -6.55
C ARG A 104 18.10 0.14 -7.53
N PRO A 105 16.83 -0.21 -7.26
CA PRO A 105 15.71 0.26 -8.06
C PRO A 105 15.59 1.80 -8.03
N ARG A 106 14.69 2.34 -8.85
CA ARG A 106 14.30 3.75 -8.84
C ARG A 106 12.82 3.88 -9.13
N PHE A 107 12.08 4.56 -8.25
CA PHE A 107 10.69 4.92 -8.50
C PHE A 107 10.59 6.16 -9.40
N THR A 108 9.51 6.22 -10.17
CA THR A 108 8.98 7.48 -10.72
C THR A 108 8.62 8.43 -9.57
N PRO A 109 8.61 9.76 -9.81
CA PRO A 109 8.19 10.72 -8.77
C PRO A 109 6.80 10.46 -8.19
N SER A 110 5.89 9.93 -9.00
CA SER A 110 4.54 9.51 -8.61
C SER A 110 4.50 8.24 -7.76
N GLY A 111 5.54 7.40 -7.80
CA GLY A 111 5.60 6.12 -7.07
C GLY A 111 4.83 4.97 -7.73
N ASP A 112 4.08 5.23 -8.81
CA ASP A 112 3.28 4.26 -9.58
C ASP A 112 4.11 3.29 -10.43
N ARG A 113 5.39 3.58 -10.65
CA ARG A 113 6.28 2.72 -11.41
C ARG A 113 7.68 2.74 -10.83
N ALA A 114 8.34 1.60 -10.89
CA ALA A 114 9.75 1.48 -10.57
C ALA A 114 10.54 0.88 -11.72
N TYR A 115 11.82 1.22 -11.79
CA TYR A 115 12.77 0.68 -12.74
C TYR A 115 13.89 -0.04 -12.01
N ILE A 116 14.23 -1.25 -12.44
CA ILE A 116 15.33 -2.02 -11.86
C ILE A 116 16.20 -2.65 -12.96
N PRO A 117 17.52 -2.36 -12.97
CA PRO A 117 18.43 -2.97 -13.93
C PRO A 117 18.88 -4.35 -13.45
N ALA A 118 19.09 -5.26 -14.39
CA ALA A 118 19.64 -6.58 -14.15
C ALA A 118 20.78 -6.90 -15.11
N VAL A 119 21.70 -7.75 -14.68
CA VAL A 119 22.89 -8.16 -15.45
C VAL A 119 22.96 -9.69 -15.56
N PRO A 120 23.64 -10.24 -16.59
CA PRO A 120 23.72 -11.67 -16.81
C PRO A 120 24.78 -12.29 -15.88
N LEU A 121 24.35 -12.87 -14.75
CA LEU A 121 25.29 -13.46 -13.77
C LEU A 121 25.40 -14.99 -13.83
N CYS A 122 24.46 -15.70 -14.44
CA CYS A 122 24.55 -17.17 -14.55
C CYS A 122 25.65 -17.61 -15.51
N VAL A 123 25.69 -16.97 -16.67
CA VAL A 123 26.64 -17.22 -17.76
C VAL A 123 26.92 -15.87 -18.41
N SER A 124 28.18 -15.62 -18.76
CA SER A 124 28.56 -14.43 -19.51
C SER A 124 28.35 -14.69 -21.01
N PRO A 125 27.43 -13.98 -21.68
CA PRO A 125 27.26 -14.13 -23.13
C PRO A 125 28.44 -13.51 -23.88
N PRO A 126 28.78 -14.01 -25.09
CA PRO A 126 29.85 -13.45 -25.91
C PRO A 126 29.64 -11.97 -26.29
N ASP A 127 28.39 -11.56 -26.42
CA ASP A 127 27.97 -10.17 -26.62
C ASP A 127 27.18 -9.72 -25.37
N PRO A 128 27.77 -8.92 -24.46
CA PRO A 128 27.16 -8.58 -23.18
C PRO A 128 26.01 -7.59 -23.34
N TYR A 129 24.88 -7.93 -22.74
CA TYR A 129 23.72 -7.06 -22.63
C TYR A 129 23.23 -6.99 -21.18
N SER A 130 22.21 -6.17 -20.93
CA SER A 130 21.59 -6.01 -19.62
C SER A 130 20.10 -5.74 -19.80
N TRP A 131 19.32 -6.01 -18.76
CA TRP A 131 17.89 -5.73 -18.75
C TRP A 131 17.60 -4.48 -17.94
N LEU A 132 16.54 -3.76 -18.33
CA LEU A 132 15.90 -2.74 -17.52
C LEU A 132 14.42 -3.10 -17.39
N TYR A 133 14.01 -3.55 -16.21
CA TYR A 133 12.62 -3.89 -15.93
C TYR A 133 11.87 -2.64 -15.51
N ALA A 134 10.66 -2.46 -16.05
CA ALA A 134 9.67 -1.52 -15.55
C ALA A 134 8.62 -2.31 -14.77
N ILE A 135 8.40 -1.94 -13.52
CA ILE A 135 7.45 -2.57 -12.61
C ILE A 135 6.35 -1.55 -12.38
N ASP A 136 5.15 -1.83 -12.87
CA ASP A 136 3.97 -1.06 -12.50
C ASP A 136 3.63 -1.44 -11.06
N VAL A 137 3.85 -0.50 -10.16
CA VAL A 137 3.52 -0.64 -8.76
C VAL A 137 2.07 -0.22 -8.68
N ALA A 138 1.17 -1.18 -8.89
CA ALA A 138 -0.26 -0.96 -8.70
C ALA A 138 -0.44 -0.23 -7.36
N GLU A 139 -1.13 0.91 -7.38
CA GLU A 139 -1.52 1.58 -6.15
C GLU A 139 -2.13 0.50 -5.26
N VAL A 140 -1.48 0.18 -4.14
CA VAL A 140 -2.21 -0.38 -3.02
C VAL A 140 -3.10 0.78 -2.63
N PRO A 141 -4.42 0.75 -2.91
CA PRO A 141 -5.27 1.87 -2.54
C PRO A 141 -5.02 2.10 -1.05
N PRO A 142 -4.77 3.36 -0.62
CA PRO A 142 -4.46 3.65 0.76
C PRO A 142 -5.50 2.97 1.65
N PRO A 143 -5.12 2.41 2.82
CA PRO A 143 -6.03 1.67 3.67
C PRO A 143 -7.31 2.47 3.88
N VAL A 144 -8.40 2.07 3.22
CA VAL A 144 -9.65 2.80 3.32
C VAL A 144 -10.19 2.62 4.73
N ASP A 145 -10.70 3.68 5.34
CA ASP A 145 -11.38 3.56 6.61
C ASP A 145 -12.63 2.68 6.44
N THR A 146 -13.07 2.02 7.52
CA THR A 146 -14.35 1.31 7.51
C THR A 146 -15.44 2.24 7.99
N VAL A 147 -16.46 2.48 7.17
CA VAL A 147 -17.68 3.19 7.56
C VAL A 147 -18.73 2.17 8.00
N GLY A 148 -19.52 2.50 9.02
CA GLY A 148 -20.67 1.68 9.44
C GLY A 148 -21.88 2.53 9.78
N ILE A 149 -22.98 2.37 9.04
CA ILE A 149 -24.24 3.09 9.29
C ILE A 149 -25.00 2.39 10.41
N GLN A 150 -25.00 2.99 11.60
CA GLN A 150 -25.73 2.47 12.75
C GLN A 150 -27.23 2.72 12.64
N THR A 151 -27.63 3.92 12.19
CA THR A 151 -29.05 4.31 12.08
C THR A 151 -29.32 5.03 10.77
N ALA A 152 -30.41 4.66 10.11
CA ALA A 152 -30.98 5.37 8.95
C ALA A 152 -32.52 5.36 9.06
N LYS A 153 -33.10 6.45 9.56
CA LYS A 153 -34.55 6.55 9.81
C LYS A 153 -35.17 7.79 9.17
N TYR A 154 -36.30 7.62 8.49
CA TYR A 154 -37.04 8.71 7.87
C TYR A 154 -38.36 9.00 8.58
N PHE A 155 -38.55 10.25 8.95
CA PHE A 155 -39.76 10.76 9.60
C PHE A 155 -40.60 11.51 8.58
N ALA A 156 -41.66 10.87 8.07
CA ALA A 156 -42.46 11.40 6.97
C ALA A 156 -43.18 12.70 7.31
N VAL A 157 -43.64 12.85 8.56
CA VAL A 157 -44.37 14.04 9.02
C VAL A 157 -43.50 15.28 9.01
N THR A 158 -42.27 15.17 9.51
CA THR A 158 -41.33 16.30 9.62
C THR A 158 -40.38 16.42 8.43
N LYS A 159 -40.50 15.52 7.44
CA LYS A 159 -39.59 15.42 6.28
C LYS A 159 -38.12 15.41 6.73
N ALA A 160 -37.81 14.57 7.70
CA ALA A 160 -36.51 14.52 8.34
C ALA A 160 -35.86 13.14 8.19
N LEU A 161 -34.58 13.12 7.80
CA LEU A 161 -33.77 11.91 7.72
C LEU A 161 -32.70 11.93 8.81
N LYS A 162 -32.80 11.02 9.80
CA LYS A 162 -31.80 10.85 10.85
C LYS A 162 -30.80 9.78 10.45
N VAL A 163 -29.53 10.15 10.46
CA VAL A 163 -28.40 9.28 10.13
C VAL A 163 -27.37 9.29 11.27
N VAL A 164 -26.92 8.10 11.68
CA VAL A 164 -25.81 7.90 12.61
C VAL A 164 -24.87 6.88 11.98
N ALA A 165 -23.58 7.20 11.93
CA ALA A 165 -22.54 6.35 11.36
C ALA A 165 -21.26 6.39 12.20
N THR A 166 -20.39 5.41 11.98
CA THR A 166 -19.03 5.37 12.49
C THR A 166 -18.02 5.32 11.37
N SER A 167 -16.80 5.79 11.64
CA SER A 167 -15.61 5.53 10.83
C SER A 167 -14.45 5.09 11.74
N THR A 168 -13.59 4.21 11.23
CA THR A 168 -12.30 3.88 11.88
C THR A 168 -11.28 5.01 11.79
N ASP A 169 -11.49 5.99 10.90
CA ASP A 169 -10.77 7.26 10.89
C ASP A 169 -11.58 8.34 11.65
N PRO A 170 -11.12 8.73 12.86
CA PRO A 170 -11.83 9.72 13.67
C PRO A 170 -11.75 11.15 13.11
N THR A 171 -10.90 11.40 12.11
CA THR A 171 -10.70 12.71 11.49
C THR A 171 -11.42 12.86 10.16
N ALA A 172 -11.95 11.77 9.61
CA ALA A 172 -12.65 11.77 8.34
C ALA A 172 -13.87 12.71 8.28
N THR A 173 -14.20 13.13 7.07
CA THR A 173 -15.48 13.78 6.77
C THR A 173 -16.43 12.75 6.16
N LEU A 174 -17.61 12.57 6.75
CA LEU A 174 -18.63 11.66 6.22
C LEU A 174 -19.76 12.42 5.50
N GLN A 175 -20.02 12.07 4.25
CA GLN A 175 -21.11 12.61 3.44
C GLN A 175 -22.16 11.54 3.14
N VAL A 176 -23.43 11.92 3.18
CA VAL A 176 -24.58 11.04 2.93
C VAL A 176 -25.14 11.31 1.55
N PHE A 177 -25.40 10.26 0.79
CA PHE A 177 -25.92 10.29 -0.57
C PHE A 177 -27.17 9.42 -0.70
N VAL A 178 -28.05 9.76 -1.64
CA VAL A 178 -29.08 8.84 -2.12
C VAL A 178 -28.41 7.75 -2.95
N THR A 179 -28.54 6.48 -2.56
CA THR A 179 -27.78 5.39 -3.21
C THR A 179 -28.07 5.26 -4.72
N ALA A 180 -29.32 5.47 -5.13
CA ALA A 180 -29.72 5.25 -6.53
C ALA A 180 -29.24 6.35 -7.49
N THR A 181 -29.10 7.59 -7.00
CA THR A 181 -28.82 8.77 -7.84
C THR A 181 -27.46 9.39 -7.56
N ASP A 182 -26.79 8.95 -6.51
CA ASP A 182 -25.59 9.57 -5.94
C ASP A 182 -25.76 11.07 -5.61
N GLU A 183 -27.01 11.50 -5.38
CA GLU A 183 -27.32 12.87 -4.98
C GLU A 183 -26.88 13.10 -3.54
N LEU A 184 -26.10 14.15 -3.30
CA LEU A 184 -25.63 14.53 -1.98
C LEU A 184 -26.80 15.03 -1.11
N ILE A 185 -27.08 14.32 -0.02
CA ILE A 185 -28.01 14.76 1.04
C ILE A 185 -27.31 15.73 1.99
N GLY A 186 -26.02 15.48 2.27
CA GLY A 186 -25.16 16.41 2.99
C GLY A 186 -24.17 15.75 3.93
N THR A 187 -23.40 16.57 4.65
CA THR A 187 -22.31 16.12 5.52
C THR A 187 -22.79 15.86 6.96
N LEU A 188 -22.38 14.74 7.55
CA LEU A 188 -22.60 14.40 8.96
C LEU A 188 -21.73 15.27 9.88
N LYS A 189 -22.19 15.51 11.11
CA LYS A 189 -21.40 16.19 12.14
C LYS A 189 -20.51 15.17 12.85
N ASN A 190 -19.20 15.42 12.88
CA ASN A 190 -18.25 14.65 13.69
C ASN A 190 -18.52 14.92 15.19
N MET A 191 -18.70 13.86 15.97
CA MET A 191 -18.97 13.89 17.40
C MET A 191 -17.74 13.50 18.25
N GLY A 192 -16.62 13.19 17.61
CA GLY A 192 -15.40 12.66 18.22
C GLY A 192 -15.40 11.13 18.26
N GLY A 193 -14.19 10.56 18.40
CA GLY A 193 -14.00 9.11 18.58
C GLY A 193 -14.54 8.25 17.44
N GLY A 194 -14.54 8.76 16.20
CA GLY A 194 -15.06 8.05 15.03
C GLY A 194 -16.58 8.01 14.93
N GLN A 195 -17.32 8.77 15.74
CA GLN A 195 -18.78 8.81 15.69
C GLN A 195 -19.30 10.04 14.94
N TYR A 196 -20.31 9.83 14.09
CA TYR A 196 -20.88 10.87 13.23
C TYR A 196 -22.40 10.81 13.26
N ARG A 197 -23.06 11.98 13.31
CA ARG A 197 -24.54 12.02 13.24
C ARG A 197 -25.07 13.32 12.69
N LYS A 198 -26.24 13.27 12.05
CA LYS A 198 -27.03 14.45 11.71
C LYS A 198 -28.48 14.06 11.40
N THR A 199 -29.39 15.01 11.59
CA THR A 199 -30.74 14.96 11.03
C THR A 199 -30.81 15.96 9.88
N PHE A 200 -31.12 15.48 8.68
CA PHE A 200 -31.27 16.29 7.48
C PHE A 200 -32.75 16.61 7.24
N SER A 201 -33.05 17.80 6.71
CA SER A 201 -34.33 18.04 6.07
C SER A 201 -34.28 17.44 4.67
N TRP A 202 -35.18 16.49 4.36
CA TRP A 202 -35.16 15.74 3.12
C TRP A 202 -36.59 15.41 2.65
N PRO A 203 -36.96 15.71 1.39
CA PRO A 203 -38.36 15.84 0.98
C PRO A 203 -39.16 14.53 0.98
N THR A 204 -38.52 13.40 0.68
CA THR A 204 -39.16 12.06 0.58
C THR A 204 -38.22 10.96 1.08
N ASN A 205 -38.75 9.80 1.47
CA ASN A 205 -37.91 8.67 1.88
C ASN A 205 -37.00 8.21 0.71
N PRO A 206 -35.66 8.31 0.81
CA PRO A 206 -34.74 7.95 -0.27
C PRO A 206 -34.61 6.43 -0.51
N GLN A 207 -35.30 5.59 0.27
CA GLN A 207 -35.25 4.12 0.27
C GLN A 207 -33.90 3.55 0.73
N ASN A 208 -32.79 3.97 0.13
CA ASN A 208 -31.43 3.58 0.50
C ASN A 208 -30.53 4.82 0.52
N ILE A 209 -29.61 4.85 1.49
CA ILE A 209 -28.55 5.86 1.55
C ILE A 209 -27.19 5.20 1.57
N THR A 210 -26.22 5.91 1.03
CA THR A 210 -24.80 5.57 1.08
C THR A 210 -24.08 6.65 1.85
N VAL A 211 -23.24 6.28 2.82
CA VAL A 211 -22.35 7.20 3.52
C VAL A 211 -20.95 6.95 2.99
N LYS A 212 -20.29 8.01 2.50
CA LYS A 212 -18.92 7.98 1.98
C LYS A 212 -18.01 8.81 2.87
N SER A 213 -16.81 8.32 3.11
CA SER A 213 -15.75 8.95 3.88
C SER A 213 -14.75 9.65 2.98
N SER A 214 -14.18 10.75 3.46
CA SER A 214 -13.02 11.39 2.83
C SER A 214 -11.78 10.48 2.78
N SER A 215 -11.74 9.44 3.62
CA SER A 215 -10.62 8.49 3.70
C SER A 215 -10.91 7.19 2.94
N GLY A 216 -11.91 7.21 2.04
CA GLY A 216 -12.20 6.15 1.06
C GLY A 216 -13.25 5.13 1.49
N GLY A 217 -13.56 5.04 2.79
CA GLY A 217 -14.57 4.14 3.33
C GLY A 217 -15.99 4.45 2.89
N SER A 218 -16.82 3.42 2.75
CA SER A 218 -18.26 3.61 2.53
C SER A 218 -19.10 2.48 3.09
N ASP A 219 -20.36 2.79 3.36
CA ASP A 219 -21.39 1.80 3.72
C ASP A 219 -22.74 2.25 3.15
N SER A 220 -23.64 1.30 2.89
CA SER A 220 -24.97 1.56 2.36
C SER A 220 -26.03 0.87 3.21
N LYS A 221 -27.13 1.57 3.47
CA LYS A 221 -28.20 1.06 4.34
C LYS A 221 -29.58 1.47 3.86
N ARG A 222 -30.51 0.53 3.97
CA ARG A 222 -31.94 0.79 3.77
C ARG A 222 -32.47 1.74 4.83
N VAL A 223 -33.19 2.76 4.39
CA VAL A 223 -33.85 3.73 5.25
C VAL A 223 -35.19 3.18 5.70
N THR A 224 -35.34 2.98 7.01
CA THR A 224 -36.61 2.51 7.58
C THR A 224 -37.51 3.69 7.96
N PRO A 225 -38.83 3.60 7.72
CA PRO A 225 -39.78 4.54 8.31
C PRO A 225 -39.67 4.55 9.85
N ALA A 226 -39.89 5.72 10.44
CA ALA A 226 -39.96 5.91 11.89
C ALA A 226 -41.38 6.21 12.36
#